data_AF-A0A9J6ACV3-F1
#
_entry.id   AF-A0A9J6ACV3-F1
#
_cell.length_a   1.000
_cell.length_b   1.000
_cell.length_c   1.000
_cell.angle_alpha   90.00
_cell.angle_beta   90.00
_cell.angle_gamma   90.00
#
_symmetry.space_group_name_H-M   'P 1'
#
loop_
_entity.id
_entity.type
_entity.pdbx_description
1 polymer ?
#
loop_
_entity_poly.entity_id
_entity_poly.type
_entity_poly.pdbx_seq_one_letter_code
_entity_poly.pdbx_strand_id
1 'polypeptide(L)'
;MDSSPINNMTINLSHVAEEEEEASSKFKKLISTLPKEKGSNDFMDLYQYQGFWYPFSMLQAIISAQENFKSSWNDIYICSAPKTGCTWLKALCYAIVTRDHFNMENSPLLTNLPHVLIPSLEFDSPKNPSDMKAQNIPLIATHIPFDALPKSVQSLDSTKMIYLCREPKDTFISLWHFMQRFTWLQQGESDETTELLISFEEGFELFSEGKTMWGPYWDHVLGYWKQSLDKPESLLFLKYEELTKDTLFYVRKLAEFMGKPFSRDEEGEGLPERIVKLCSFGGD
;
A
#
# COMPACT_ATOMS: atom_id res chain seq x y z
N MET A 1 -50.65 14.93 2.71
CA MET A 1 -49.74 14.20 1.80
C MET A 1 -48.59 15.15 1.53
N ASP A 2 -47.88 15.51 2.59
CA ASP A 2 -46.65 14.88 3.09
C ASP A 2 -45.45 15.24 2.22
N SER A 3 -44.88 16.41 2.54
CA SER A 3 -43.62 16.92 2.02
C SER A 3 -42.64 16.91 3.20
N SER A 4 -41.88 15.82 3.33
CA SER A 4 -40.83 15.69 4.34
C SER A 4 -39.69 16.69 4.05
N PRO A 5 -39.14 17.40 5.04
CA PRO A 5 -38.01 18.29 4.81
C PRO A 5 -36.69 17.50 4.82
N ILE A 6 -35.82 17.85 3.88
CA ILE A 6 -34.42 17.43 3.79
C ILE A 6 -33.71 17.92 5.06
N ASN A 7 -33.28 16.97 5.91
CA ASN A 7 -32.51 17.26 7.11
C ASN A 7 -31.04 17.48 6.71
N ASN A 8 -30.61 18.74 6.59
CA ASN A 8 -29.21 19.09 6.45
C ASN A 8 -28.49 18.82 7.78
N MET A 9 -27.64 17.80 7.77
CA MET A 9 -26.76 17.43 8.87
C MET A 9 -25.62 18.46 8.95
N THR A 10 -25.82 19.55 9.70
CA THR A 10 -24.73 20.46 10.05
C THR A 10 -23.81 19.75 11.02
N ILE A 11 -22.71 19.20 10.52
CA ILE A 11 -21.64 18.64 11.35
C ILE A 11 -21.07 19.77 12.21
N ASN A 12 -21.17 19.63 13.53
CA ASN A 12 -20.70 20.64 14.47
C ASN A 12 -19.16 20.65 14.51
N LEU A 13 -18.56 21.61 13.83
CA LEU A 13 -17.10 21.74 13.67
C LEU A 13 -16.34 21.84 15.01
N SER A 14 -16.98 22.27 16.10
CA SER A 14 -16.34 22.33 17.42
C SER A 14 -16.15 20.94 18.04
N HIS A 15 -17.13 20.03 17.84
CA HIS A 15 -17.03 18.65 18.31
C HIS A 15 -15.94 17.87 17.56
N VAL A 16 -15.82 18.10 16.26
CA VAL A 16 -14.77 17.48 15.43
C VAL A 16 -13.37 17.95 15.87
N ALA A 17 -13.23 19.23 16.23
CA ALA A 17 -11.95 19.77 16.71
C ALA A 17 -11.54 19.18 18.08
N GLU A 18 -12.50 19.02 19.00
CA GLU A 18 -12.24 18.40 20.32
C GLU A 18 -11.87 16.91 20.20
N GLU A 19 -12.54 16.16 19.32
CA GLU A 19 -12.21 14.75 19.03
C GLU A 19 -10.82 14.60 18.39
N GLU A 20 -10.45 15.51 17.48
CA GLU A 20 -9.11 15.54 16.87
C GLU A 20 -8.01 15.85 17.89
N GLU A 21 -8.25 16.77 18.81
CA GLU A 21 -7.29 17.13 19.85
C GLU A 21 -7.10 15.99 20.88
N GLU A 22 -8.19 15.32 21.26
CA GLU A 22 -8.14 14.15 22.15
C GLU A 22 -7.43 12.96 21.48
N ALA A 23 -7.73 12.67 20.20
CA ALA A 23 -7.05 11.63 19.43
C ALA A 23 -5.54 11.91 19.30
N SER A 24 -5.17 13.17 19.03
CA SER A 24 -3.78 13.61 18.98
C SER A 24 -3.07 13.44 20.33
N SER A 25 -3.74 13.76 21.44
CA SER A 25 -3.21 13.58 22.80
C SER A 25 -3.00 12.10 23.16
N LYS A 26 -3.98 11.24 22.87
CA LYS A 26 -3.87 9.78 23.05
C LYS A 26 -2.71 9.19 22.26
N PHE A 27 -2.57 9.60 21.00
CA PHE A 27 -1.51 9.14 20.12
C PHE A 27 -0.11 9.54 20.64
N LYS A 28 0.07 10.79 21.05
CA LYS A 28 1.34 11.26 21.66
C LYS A 28 1.70 10.48 22.92
N LYS A 29 0.71 10.16 23.76
CA LYS A 29 0.91 9.35 24.97
C LYS A 29 1.27 7.89 24.64
N LEU A 30 0.69 7.31 23.60
CA LEU A 30 1.06 5.97 23.15
C LEU A 30 2.51 5.96 22.66
N ILE A 31 2.86 6.86 21.75
CA ILE A 31 4.20 6.90 21.14
C ILE A 31 5.31 7.07 22.16
N SER A 32 5.11 7.86 23.22
CA SER A 32 6.11 8.03 24.27
C SER A 32 6.43 6.75 25.06
N THR A 33 5.61 5.70 24.92
CA THR A 33 5.80 4.40 25.58
C THR A 33 6.39 3.33 24.65
N LEU A 34 6.42 3.56 23.33
CA LEU A 34 6.86 2.57 22.37
C LEU A 34 8.40 2.53 22.27
N PRO A 35 9.00 1.35 22.05
CA PRO A 35 10.40 1.27 21.65
C PRO A 35 10.66 2.12 20.41
N LYS A 36 11.80 2.81 20.39
CA LYS A 36 12.18 3.76 19.34
C LYS A 36 13.58 3.44 18.83
N GLU A 37 13.72 3.37 17.52
CA GLU A 37 15.02 3.33 16.84
C GLU A 37 15.24 4.68 16.15
N LYS A 38 16.43 5.23 16.36
CA LYS A 38 16.75 6.56 15.82
C LYS A 38 17.05 6.46 14.34
N GLY A 39 16.38 7.30 13.57
CA GLY A 39 16.70 7.51 12.17
C GLY A 39 17.81 8.54 11.99
N SER A 40 18.13 8.82 10.73
CA SER A 40 19.03 9.92 10.35
C SER A 40 18.50 11.31 10.71
N ASN A 41 17.20 11.43 10.98
CA ASN A 41 16.51 12.62 11.49
C ASN A 41 15.20 12.21 12.17
N ASP A 42 14.53 13.16 12.83
CA ASP A 42 13.27 12.91 13.55
C ASP A 42 12.13 12.35 12.67
N PHE A 43 12.12 12.66 11.38
CA PHE A 43 11.15 12.10 10.42
C PHE A 43 11.41 10.62 10.16
N MET A 44 12.68 10.21 10.23
CA MET A 44 13.14 8.85 9.98
C MET A 44 13.15 7.97 11.23
N ASP A 45 12.81 8.51 12.39
CA ASP A 45 12.65 7.73 13.60
C ASP A 45 11.57 6.66 13.45
N LEU A 46 11.90 5.45 13.90
CA LEU A 46 11.00 4.31 13.83
C LEU A 46 10.47 3.96 15.23
N TYR A 47 9.18 3.67 15.30
CA TYR A 47 8.49 3.27 16.52
C TYR A 47 7.99 1.84 16.36
N GLN A 48 8.28 0.99 17.35
CA GLN A 48 7.83 -0.39 17.33
C GLN A 48 6.39 -0.49 17.84
N TYR A 49 5.49 -0.92 16.97
CA TYR A 49 4.08 -1.13 17.28
C TYR A 49 3.61 -2.49 16.74
N GLN A 50 2.95 -3.28 17.58
CA GLN A 50 2.45 -4.62 17.21
C GLN A 50 3.53 -5.53 16.55
N GLY A 51 4.79 -5.39 16.97
CA GLY A 51 5.92 -6.19 16.48
C GLY A 51 6.65 -5.63 15.26
N PHE A 52 6.20 -4.50 14.70
CA PHE A 52 6.78 -3.91 13.49
C PHE A 52 7.19 -2.44 13.68
N TRP A 53 8.10 -1.96 12.84
CA TRP A 53 8.70 -0.63 12.92
C TRP A 53 8.08 0.34 11.92
N TYR A 54 7.59 1.49 12.39
CA TYR A 54 6.91 2.48 11.55
C TYR A 54 7.45 3.90 11.77
N PRO A 55 7.51 4.74 10.72
CA PRO A 55 7.66 6.18 10.88
C PRO A 55 6.49 6.78 11.67
N PHE A 56 6.75 7.87 12.41
CA PHE A 56 5.74 8.54 13.25
C PHE A 56 4.42 8.82 12.50
N SER A 57 4.51 9.46 11.34
CA SER A 57 3.35 9.88 10.54
C SER A 57 2.51 8.70 10.07
N MET A 58 3.19 7.63 9.63
CA MET A 58 2.52 6.41 9.16
C MET A 58 1.88 5.66 10.32
N LEU A 59 2.52 5.60 11.48
CA LEU A 59 1.95 4.95 12.66
C LEU A 59 0.62 5.60 13.08
N GLN A 60 0.52 6.92 12.98
CA GLN A 60 -0.73 7.64 13.26
C GLN A 60 -1.86 7.20 12.33
N ALA A 61 -1.57 7.14 11.03
CA ALA A 61 -2.52 6.72 10.02
C ALA A 61 -2.94 5.26 10.20
N ILE A 62 -1.98 4.38 10.52
CA ILE A 62 -2.24 2.94 10.77
C ILE A 62 -3.21 2.76 11.94
N ILE A 63 -2.98 3.43 13.07
CA ILE A 63 -3.86 3.33 14.24
C ILE A 63 -5.24 3.86 13.91
N SER A 64 -5.32 5.02 13.24
CA SER A 64 -6.60 5.58 12.81
C SER A 64 -7.35 4.63 11.87
N ALA A 65 -6.66 3.99 10.92
CA ALA A 65 -7.25 3.01 10.03
C ALA A 65 -7.73 1.77 10.80
N GLN A 66 -6.97 1.26 11.77
CA GLN A 66 -7.39 0.13 12.61
C GLN A 66 -8.70 0.41 13.37
N GLU A 67 -8.88 1.64 13.84
CA GLU A 67 -10.06 2.05 14.60
C GLU A 67 -11.28 2.33 13.71
N ASN A 68 -11.06 3.03 12.60
CA ASN A 68 -12.14 3.68 11.85
C ASN A 68 -12.44 3.02 10.49
N PHE A 69 -11.49 2.29 9.89
CA PHE A 69 -11.65 1.77 8.54
C PHE A 69 -12.56 0.53 8.49
N LYS A 70 -13.53 0.55 7.57
CA LYS A 70 -14.43 -0.57 7.29
C LYS A 70 -14.29 -1.00 5.82
N SER A 71 -13.83 -2.23 5.64
CA SER A 71 -13.76 -2.87 4.32
C SER A 71 -15.14 -2.98 3.67
N SER A 72 -15.15 -2.86 2.35
CA SER A 72 -16.29 -3.19 1.48
C SER A 72 -16.16 -4.61 0.96
N TRP A 73 -17.30 -5.22 0.61
CA TRP A 73 -17.38 -6.59 0.07
C TRP A 73 -16.74 -6.79 -1.32
N ASN A 74 -16.32 -5.71 -1.96
CA ASN A 74 -15.67 -5.74 -3.27
C ASN A 74 -14.23 -5.22 -3.23
N ASP A 75 -13.74 -4.78 -2.07
CA ASP A 75 -12.41 -4.18 -1.99
C ASP A 75 -11.33 -5.23 -2.29
N ILE A 76 -10.38 -4.85 -3.13
CA ILE A 76 -9.19 -5.62 -3.48
C ILE A 76 -7.98 -4.89 -2.90
N TYR A 77 -7.30 -5.54 -1.96
CA TYR A 77 -6.12 -5.00 -1.29
C TYR A 77 -4.84 -5.41 -2.03
N ILE A 78 -4.05 -4.43 -2.41
CA ILE A 78 -2.73 -4.61 -3.02
C ILE A 78 -1.69 -4.44 -1.91
N CYS A 79 -1.20 -5.56 -1.43
CA CYS A 79 -0.32 -5.64 -0.27
C CYS A 79 1.11 -5.96 -0.69
N SER A 80 2.07 -5.35 -0.02
CA SER A 80 3.49 -5.63 -0.25
C SER A 80 4.31 -5.03 0.87
N ALA A 81 5.44 -5.64 1.23
CA ALA A 81 6.46 -4.85 1.93
C ALA A 81 6.98 -3.75 0.97
N PRO A 82 7.52 -2.63 1.48
CA PRO A 82 8.12 -1.62 0.63
C PRO A 82 9.16 -2.23 -0.31
N LYS A 83 9.21 -1.71 -1.55
CA LYS A 83 10.26 -2.02 -2.54
C LYS A 83 10.26 -3.44 -3.11
N THR A 84 9.17 -4.19 -2.93
CA THR A 84 8.98 -5.50 -3.56
C THR A 84 8.27 -5.44 -4.92
N GLY A 85 7.98 -4.25 -5.46
CA GLY A 85 7.35 -4.06 -6.78
C GLY A 85 5.92 -3.50 -6.74
N CYS A 86 5.52 -2.86 -5.63
CA CYS A 86 4.17 -2.31 -5.43
C CYS A 86 3.68 -1.39 -6.55
N THR A 87 4.53 -0.51 -7.09
CA THR A 87 4.18 0.40 -8.19
C THR A 87 3.71 -0.35 -9.43
N TRP A 88 4.43 -1.43 -9.78
CA TRP A 88 4.12 -2.25 -10.94
C TRP A 88 2.84 -3.05 -10.74
N LEU A 89 2.69 -3.68 -9.57
CA LEU A 89 1.46 -4.41 -9.25
C LEU A 89 0.24 -3.49 -9.22
N LYS A 90 0.37 -2.28 -8.66
CA LYS A 90 -0.68 -1.24 -8.71
C LYS A 90 -1.08 -0.94 -10.15
N ALA A 91 -0.13 -0.72 -11.06
CA ALA A 91 -0.41 -0.45 -12.47
C ALA A 91 -1.17 -1.60 -13.14
N LEU A 92 -0.70 -2.84 -12.97
CA LEU A 92 -1.34 -4.04 -13.54
C LEU A 92 -2.78 -4.20 -13.02
N CYS A 93 -2.98 -4.16 -11.71
CA CYS A 93 -4.31 -4.29 -11.11
C CYS A 93 -5.24 -3.16 -11.56
N TYR A 94 -4.75 -1.91 -11.61
CA TYR A 94 -5.53 -0.77 -12.07
C TYR A 94 -5.97 -0.96 -13.52
N ALA A 95 -5.03 -1.25 -14.43
CA ALA A 95 -5.33 -1.46 -15.84
C ALA A 95 -6.38 -2.58 -16.05
N ILE A 96 -6.26 -3.69 -15.31
CA ILE A 96 -7.22 -4.80 -15.37
C ILE A 96 -8.60 -4.39 -14.86
N VAL A 97 -8.68 -3.65 -13.76
CA VAL A 97 -9.96 -3.25 -13.14
C VAL A 97 -10.68 -2.17 -13.94
N THR A 98 -9.94 -1.27 -14.58
CA THR A 98 -10.51 -0.12 -15.29
C THR A 98 -10.58 -0.29 -16.80
N ARG A 99 -10.23 -1.45 -17.36
CA ARG A 99 -10.23 -1.69 -18.82
C ARG A 99 -11.59 -1.50 -19.51
N ASP A 100 -12.69 -1.63 -18.76
CA ASP A 100 -14.04 -1.36 -19.28
C ASP A 100 -14.39 0.14 -19.32
N HIS A 101 -13.59 0.97 -18.64
CA HIS A 101 -13.79 2.42 -18.49
C HIS A 101 -12.83 3.23 -19.34
N PHE A 102 -11.61 2.72 -19.55
CA PHE A 102 -10.56 3.37 -20.32
C PHE A 102 -9.95 2.38 -21.31
N ASN A 103 -9.78 2.83 -22.55
CA ASN A 103 -8.96 2.14 -23.53
C ASN A 103 -7.48 2.30 -23.18
N MET A 104 -6.62 1.48 -23.78
CA MET A 104 -5.19 1.50 -23.48
C MET A 104 -4.54 2.85 -23.84
N GLU A 105 -5.01 3.50 -24.91
CA GLU A 105 -4.50 4.76 -25.44
C GLU A 105 -4.89 5.99 -24.61
N ASN A 106 -5.90 5.87 -23.75
CA ASN A 106 -6.38 6.95 -22.90
C ASN A 106 -6.39 6.59 -21.41
N SER A 107 -5.63 5.55 -21.04
CA SER A 107 -5.53 5.10 -19.66
C SER A 107 -4.95 6.21 -18.76
N PRO A 108 -5.52 6.45 -17.57
CA PRO A 108 -4.95 7.38 -16.58
C PRO A 108 -3.50 7.04 -16.19
N LEU A 109 -3.06 5.79 -16.37
CA LEU A 109 -1.68 5.36 -16.13
C LEU A 109 -0.66 6.02 -17.06
N LEU A 110 -1.08 6.59 -18.19
CA LEU A 110 -0.20 7.31 -19.11
C LEU A 110 0.21 8.69 -18.59
N THR A 111 -0.58 9.28 -17.69
CA THR A 111 -0.39 10.66 -17.20
C THR A 111 -0.24 10.75 -15.69
N ASN A 112 -0.50 9.66 -14.96
CA ASN A 112 -0.45 9.62 -13.50
C ASN A 112 0.36 8.42 -13.00
N LEU A 113 1.03 8.61 -11.87
CA LEU A 113 1.66 7.51 -11.17
C LEU A 113 0.60 6.59 -10.55
N PRO A 114 0.81 5.26 -10.54
CA PRO A 114 -0.13 4.32 -9.90
C PRO A 114 -0.39 4.62 -8.42
N HIS A 115 0.57 5.26 -7.74
CA HIS A 115 0.41 5.70 -6.34
C HIS A 115 -0.64 6.80 -6.16
N VAL A 116 -0.91 7.62 -7.18
CA VAL A 116 -1.96 8.66 -7.16
C VAL A 116 -3.34 8.07 -7.46
N LEU A 117 -3.37 7.03 -8.28
CA LEU A 117 -4.62 6.40 -8.74
C LEU A 117 -5.20 5.39 -7.73
N ILE A 118 -4.34 4.80 -6.89
CA ILE A 118 -4.75 3.77 -5.91
C ILE A 118 -4.38 4.25 -4.49
N PRO A 119 -5.38 4.61 -3.67
CA PRO A 119 -5.16 5.13 -2.32
C PRO A 119 -4.56 4.04 -1.42
N SER A 120 -3.78 4.46 -0.42
CA SER A 120 -3.10 3.59 0.53
C SER A 120 -3.61 3.79 1.95
N LEU A 121 -3.82 2.72 2.71
CA LEU A 121 -4.34 2.80 4.10
C LEU A 121 -3.48 3.66 5.03
N GLU A 122 -2.16 3.63 4.86
CA GLU A 122 -1.22 4.31 5.74
C GLU A 122 -0.73 5.68 5.23
N PHE A 123 -1.09 6.08 4.00
CA PHE A 123 -0.71 7.37 3.42
C PHE A 123 -1.90 8.27 3.11
N ASP A 124 -2.97 7.66 2.59
CA ASP A 124 -4.12 8.36 2.04
C ASP A 124 -5.38 8.18 2.89
N SER A 125 -5.31 7.45 4.03
CA SER A 125 -6.44 7.32 4.94
C SER A 125 -6.90 8.72 5.33
N PRO A 126 -8.03 9.21 4.78
CA PRO A 126 -8.52 10.53 5.06
C PRO A 126 -9.12 10.51 6.46
N LYS A 127 -9.44 11.70 6.97
CA LYS A 127 -10.35 11.84 8.11
C LYS A 127 -11.70 11.12 7.88
N ASN A 128 -12.03 10.73 6.63
CA ASN A 128 -13.19 9.91 6.25
C ASN A 128 -12.86 8.77 5.26
N PRO A 129 -13.18 7.50 5.58
CA PRO A 129 -13.07 6.36 4.65
C PRO A 129 -13.84 6.50 3.32
N SER A 130 -14.82 7.41 3.27
CA SER A 130 -15.63 7.76 2.11
C SER A 130 -14.80 8.31 0.94
N ASP A 131 -13.74 9.09 1.25
CA ASP A 131 -12.99 9.81 0.21
C ASP A 131 -12.07 8.86 -0.57
N MET A 132 -11.64 7.74 0.05
CA MET A 132 -10.92 6.66 -0.65
C MET A 132 -11.79 5.97 -1.72
N LYS A 133 -13.12 6.06 -1.60
CA LYS A 133 -14.08 5.40 -2.50
C LYS A 133 -14.66 6.33 -3.56
N ALA A 134 -14.24 7.60 -3.61
CA ALA A 134 -14.79 8.62 -4.49
C ALA A 134 -14.69 8.29 -6.00
N GLN A 135 -13.76 7.41 -6.39
CA GLN A 135 -13.56 7.01 -7.79
C GLN A 135 -14.29 5.71 -8.19
N ASN A 136 -15.00 5.05 -7.27
CA ASN A 136 -15.68 3.76 -7.50
C ASN A 136 -14.76 2.64 -8.04
N ILE A 137 -13.44 2.77 -7.85
CA ILE A 137 -12.43 1.76 -8.18
C ILE A 137 -12.14 0.97 -6.90
N PRO A 138 -12.40 -0.34 -6.85
CA PRO A 138 -12.29 -1.14 -5.64
C PRO A 138 -10.83 -1.57 -5.32
N LEU A 139 -9.86 -0.68 -5.55
CA LEU A 139 -8.44 -0.96 -5.30
C LEU A 139 -7.94 -0.13 -4.12
N ILE A 140 -7.35 -0.79 -3.14
CA ILE A 140 -6.72 -0.14 -1.98
C ILE A 140 -5.33 -0.75 -1.82
N ALA A 141 -4.31 0.07 -1.62
CA ALA A 141 -2.96 -0.40 -1.37
C ALA A 141 -2.62 -0.37 0.11
N THR A 142 -1.63 -1.17 0.52
CA THR A 142 -1.05 -1.04 1.84
C THR A 142 0.31 -1.73 1.97
N HIS A 143 1.17 -1.13 2.79
CA HIS A 143 2.39 -1.73 3.32
C HIS A 143 2.24 -2.27 4.75
N ILE A 144 1.04 -2.21 5.35
CA ILE A 144 0.81 -2.65 6.72
C ILE A 144 0.99 -4.19 6.80
N PRO A 145 1.72 -4.72 7.79
CA PRO A 145 1.80 -6.17 8.04
C PRO A 145 0.42 -6.77 8.32
N PHE A 146 0.20 -8.03 7.94
CA PHE A 146 -1.13 -8.65 8.02
C PHE A 146 -1.78 -8.52 9.41
N ASP A 147 -1.03 -8.83 10.48
CA ASP A 147 -1.54 -8.81 11.85
C ASP A 147 -1.89 -7.40 12.36
N ALA A 148 -1.34 -6.37 11.70
CA ALA A 148 -1.58 -4.95 11.98
C ALA A 148 -2.62 -4.32 11.03
N LEU A 149 -3.26 -5.07 10.13
CA LEU A 149 -4.34 -4.52 9.32
C LEU A 149 -5.59 -4.19 10.16
N PRO A 150 -6.52 -3.34 9.68
CA PRO A 150 -7.83 -3.22 10.31
C PRO A 150 -8.53 -4.58 10.38
N LYS A 151 -9.22 -4.87 11.50
CA LYS A 151 -9.89 -6.18 11.70
C LYS A 151 -10.93 -6.51 10.63
N SER A 152 -11.56 -5.48 10.05
CA SER A 152 -12.49 -5.61 8.92
C SER A 152 -11.80 -6.13 7.65
N VAL A 153 -10.50 -5.87 7.48
CA VAL A 153 -9.68 -6.35 6.36
C VAL A 153 -9.10 -7.73 6.66
N GLN A 154 -8.64 -7.97 7.90
CA GLN A 154 -8.05 -9.25 8.33
C GLN A 154 -9.01 -10.44 8.21
N SER A 155 -10.32 -10.21 8.29
CA SER A 155 -11.27 -11.32 8.23
C SER A 155 -11.24 -12.04 6.89
N LEU A 156 -10.90 -11.37 5.79
CA LEU A 156 -10.85 -11.94 4.42
C LEU A 156 -12.16 -12.62 3.97
N ASP A 157 -13.29 -12.38 4.64
CA ASP A 157 -14.56 -13.05 4.36
C ASP A 157 -15.28 -12.44 3.14
N SER A 158 -14.97 -11.18 2.84
CA SER A 158 -15.63 -10.40 1.78
C SER A 158 -14.64 -9.51 1.02
N THR A 159 -13.35 -9.74 1.17
CA THR A 159 -12.30 -8.94 0.52
C THR A 159 -11.33 -9.86 -0.19
N LYS A 160 -10.69 -9.34 -1.23
CA LYS A 160 -9.59 -10.02 -1.90
C LYS A 160 -8.29 -9.30 -1.60
N MET A 161 -7.20 -10.03 -1.56
CA MET A 161 -5.90 -9.51 -1.23
C MET A 161 -4.85 -10.11 -2.16
N ILE A 162 -3.98 -9.28 -2.69
CA ILE A 162 -2.89 -9.68 -3.56
C ILE A 162 -1.61 -9.23 -2.87
N TYR A 163 -0.81 -10.18 -2.43
CA TYR A 163 0.46 -9.90 -1.78
C TYR A 163 1.63 -10.12 -2.74
N LEU A 164 2.54 -9.15 -2.86
CA LEU A 164 3.77 -9.28 -3.63
C LEU A 164 5.01 -9.36 -2.73
N CYS A 165 5.65 -10.52 -2.75
CA CYS A 165 6.94 -10.77 -2.14
C CYS A 165 8.06 -10.59 -3.17
N ARG A 166 9.27 -10.29 -2.71
CA ARG A 166 10.48 -10.25 -3.52
C ARG A 166 11.65 -10.90 -2.77
N GLU A 167 12.68 -11.28 -3.49
CA GLU A 167 13.93 -11.75 -2.87
C GLU A 167 14.46 -10.68 -1.87
N PRO A 168 14.81 -11.08 -0.63
CA PRO A 168 15.15 -10.14 0.45
C PRO A 168 16.40 -9.29 0.18
N LYS A 169 17.44 -9.81 -0.46
CA LYS A 169 18.66 -9.03 -0.78
C LYS A 169 18.34 -7.96 -1.82
N ASP A 170 17.58 -8.32 -2.85
CA ASP A 170 17.12 -7.36 -3.86
C ASP A 170 16.17 -6.30 -3.25
N THR A 171 15.34 -6.71 -2.30
CA THR A 171 14.45 -5.82 -1.55
C THR A 171 15.26 -4.83 -0.71
N PHE A 172 16.25 -5.32 0.04
CA PHE A 172 17.15 -4.48 0.83
C PHE A 172 17.89 -3.45 -0.03
N ILE A 173 18.52 -3.89 -1.14
CA ILE A 173 19.26 -2.98 -2.04
C ILE A 173 18.32 -1.88 -2.57
N SER A 174 17.11 -2.25 -2.99
CA SER A 174 16.13 -1.28 -3.48
C SER A 174 15.63 -0.32 -2.39
N LEU A 175 15.47 -0.81 -1.16
CA LEU A 175 15.13 -0.01 0.01
C LEU A 175 16.23 0.96 0.38
N TRP A 176 17.46 0.50 0.47
CA TRP A 176 18.61 1.35 0.77
C TRP A 176 18.72 2.51 -0.21
N HIS A 177 18.74 2.23 -1.53
CA HIS A 177 18.78 3.30 -2.54
C HIS A 177 17.57 4.26 -2.48
N PHE A 178 16.38 3.73 -2.20
CA PHE A 178 15.19 4.55 -2.03
C PHE A 178 15.32 5.49 -0.83
N MET A 179 15.84 4.99 0.29
CA MET A 179 16.06 5.78 1.49
C MET A 179 17.11 6.87 1.27
N GLN A 180 18.23 6.56 0.59
CA GLN A 180 19.23 7.58 0.25
C GLN A 180 18.62 8.73 -0.55
N ARG A 181 17.82 8.40 -1.59
CA ARG A 181 17.17 9.41 -2.43
C ARG A 181 16.07 10.18 -1.68
N PHE A 182 15.27 9.49 -0.89
CA PHE A 182 14.19 10.11 -0.13
C PHE A 182 14.73 11.14 0.84
N THR A 183 15.80 10.80 1.58
CA THR A 183 16.38 11.72 2.55
C THR A 183 17.10 12.90 1.88
N TRP A 184 17.78 12.67 0.76
CA TRP A 184 18.34 13.74 -0.07
C TRP A 184 17.27 14.78 -0.47
N LEU A 185 16.09 14.32 -0.92
CA LEU A 185 14.97 15.22 -1.25
C LEU A 185 14.44 16.01 -0.04
N GLN A 186 14.51 15.46 1.18
CA GLN A 186 14.02 16.12 2.39
C GLN A 186 14.98 17.18 2.94
N GLN A 187 16.29 17.03 2.69
CA GLN A 187 17.31 17.98 3.19
C GLN A 187 17.46 19.24 2.32
N GLY A 188 16.82 19.28 1.15
CA GLY A 188 16.97 20.37 0.19
C GLY A 188 18.28 20.26 -0.60
N GLU A 189 18.36 20.94 -1.76
CA GLU A 189 19.55 20.96 -2.65
C GLU A 189 20.75 21.73 -2.06
N SER A 190 21.05 21.57 -0.76
CA SER A 190 22.21 22.21 -0.13
C SER A 190 23.29 21.17 0.20
N ASP A 191 24.41 21.36 -0.49
CA ASP A 191 25.74 20.74 -0.40
C ASP A 191 25.97 19.37 -1.04
N GLU A 192 26.95 19.39 -1.97
CA GLU A 192 27.55 18.28 -2.73
C GLU A 192 28.30 17.25 -1.85
N THR A 193 28.20 17.37 -0.53
CA THR A 193 28.85 16.53 0.48
C THR A 193 27.84 15.81 1.36
N THR A 194 26.70 15.41 0.81
CA THR A 194 25.75 14.55 1.53
C THR A 194 26.40 13.19 1.78
N GLU A 195 27.09 13.04 2.91
CA GLU A 195 27.50 11.74 3.43
C GLU A 195 26.26 10.83 3.44
N LEU A 196 26.43 9.60 2.97
CA LEU A 196 25.39 8.58 3.03
C LEU A 196 24.95 8.49 4.50
N LEU A 197 23.74 8.98 4.82
CA LEU A 197 23.28 9.09 6.21
C LEU A 197 23.25 7.75 6.94
N ILE A 198 23.07 6.67 6.19
CA ILE A 198 23.24 5.29 6.64
C ILE A 198 24.15 4.61 5.61
N SER A 199 25.27 4.06 6.08
CA SER A 199 26.17 3.27 5.21
C SER A 199 25.47 2.01 4.69
N PHE A 200 26.02 1.37 3.66
CA PHE A 200 25.43 0.13 3.16
C PHE A 200 25.46 -0.97 4.23
N GLU A 201 26.57 -1.07 4.96
CA GLU A 201 26.80 -2.03 6.04
C GLU A 201 25.81 -1.83 7.19
N GLU A 202 25.68 -0.59 7.68
CA GLU A 202 24.74 -0.26 8.75
C GLU A 202 23.28 -0.50 8.32
N GLY A 203 22.93 -0.12 7.08
CA GLY A 203 21.60 -0.39 6.54
C GLY A 203 21.32 -1.89 6.46
N PHE A 204 22.32 -2.69 6.09
CA PHE A 204 22.20 -4.15 6.01
C PHE A 204 22.03 -4.78 7.40
N GLU A 205 22.77 -4.30 8.40
CA GLU A 205 22.63 -4.73 9.79
C GLU A 205 21.21 -4.42 10.30
N LEU A 206 20.72 -3.19 10.13
CA LEU A 206 19.36 -2.80 10.51
C LEU A 206 18.28 -3.65 9.81
N PHE A 207 18.43 -3.91 8.51
CA PHE A 207 17.52 -4.78 7.77
C PHE A 207 17.54 -6.22 8.30
N SER A 208 18.73 -6.73 8.63
CA SER A 208 18.92 -8.09 9.16
C SER A 208 18.34 -8.24 10.57
N GLU A 209 18.44 -7.19 11.40
CA GLU A 209 17.78 -7.10 12.71
C GLU A 209 16.27 -6.84 12.62
N GLY A 210 15.75 -6.56 11.42
CA GLY A 210 14.34 -6.26 11.18
C GLY A 210 13.93 -4.84 11.55
N LYS A 211 14.88 -3.96 11.86
CA LYS A 211 14.68 -2.57 12.29
C LYS A 211 14.64 -1.61 11.10
N THR A 212 13.74 -1.88 10.17
CA THR A 212 13.51 -1.05 8.98
C THR A 212 12.04 -0.69 8.86
N MET A 213 11.70 0.30 8.03
CA MET A 213 10.29 0.67 7.80
C MET A 213 9.44 -0.56 7.40
N TRP A 214 8.33 -0.78 8.11
CA TRP A 214 7.45 -1.97 8.06
C TRP A 214 8.16 -3.32 8.32
N GLY A 215 9.38 -3.30 8.83
CA GLY A 215 10.12 -4.49 9.25
C GLY A 215 9.66 -5.02 10.61
N PRO A 216 9.97 -6.27 10.96
CA PRO A 216 10.90 -7.17 10.25
C PRO A 216 10.35 -7.72 8.92
N TYR A 217 11.19 -7.73 7.87
CA TYR A 217 10.77 -8.16 6.53
C TYR A 217 10.26 -9.61 6.51
N TRP A 218 10.94 -10.50 7.24
CA TRP A 218 10.61 -11.92 7.30
C TRP A 218 9.21 -12.13 7.88
N ASP A 219 8.93 -11.53 9.04
CA ASP A 219 7.62 -11.60 9.69
C ASP A 219 6.52 -10.97 8.84
N HIS A 220 6.84 -9.88 8.15
CA HIS A 220 5.92 -9.25 7.22
C HIS A 220 5.49 -10.23 6.13
N VAL A 221 6.45 -10.87 5.45
CA VAL A 221 6.16 -11.86 4.41
C VAL A 221 5.45 -13.09 4.99
N LEU A 222 5.90 -13.59 6.14
CA LEU A 222 5.34 -14.80 6.77
C LEU A 222 3.89 -14.61 7.20
N GLY A 223 3.49 -13.43 7.67
CA GLY A 223 2.11 -13.13 8.01
C GLY A 223 1.18 -13.35 6.83
N TYR A 224 1.47 -12.71 5.69
CA TYR A 224 0.68 -12.87 4.47
C TYR A 224 0.77 -14.28 3.86
N TRP A 225 1.95 -14.91 3.91
CA TRP A 225 2.11 -16.28 3.41
C TRP A 225 1.27 -17.30 4.18
N LYS A 226 1.21 -17.21 5.51
CA LYS A 226 0.37 -18.13 6.31
C LYS A 226 -1.10 -18.00 5.94
N GLN A 227 -1.56 -16.77 5.72
CA GLN A 227 -2.95 -16.49 5.37
C GLN A 227 -3.30 -16.91 3.94
N SER A 228 -2.34 -16.87 3.02
CA SER A 228 -2.53 -17.37 1.65
C SER A 228 -2.69 -18.89 1.61
N LEU A 229 -2.12 -19.61 2.57
CA LEU A 229 -2.32 -21.05 2.72
C LEU A 229 -3.67 -21.39 3.36
N ASP A 230 -4.17 -20.55 4.26
CA ASP A 230 -5.45 -20.74 4.96
C ASP A 230 -6.65 -20.36 4.09
N LYS A 231 -6.56 -19.23 3.37
CA LYS A 231 -7.63 -18.66 2.54
C LYS A 231 -7.15 -18.32 1.11
N PRO A 232 -6.73 -19.32 0.31
CA PRO A 232 -6.18 -19.10 -1.04
C PRO A 232 -7.16 -18.44 -2.01
N GLU A 233 -8.47 -18.54 -1.77
CA GLU A 233 -9.53 -17.86 -2.54
C GLU A 233 -9.62 -16.36 -2.26
N SER A 234 -9.18 -15.93 -1.07
CA SER A 234 -9.22 -14.52 -0.63
C SER A 234 -7.85 -13.85 -0.66
N LEU A 235 -6.74 -14.61 -0.64
CA LEU A 235 -5.39 -14.06 -0.67
C LEU A 235 -4.50 -14.74 -1.72
N LEU A 236 -4.17 -14.01 -2.77
CA LEU A 236 -3.21 -14.41 -3.80
C LEU A 236 -1.80 -13.95 -3.42
N PHE A 237 -0.91 -14.90 -3.13
CA PHE A 237 0.50 -14.63 -2.86
C PHE A 237 1.33 -14.77 -4.14
N LEU A 238 2.07 -13.73 -4.50
CA LEU A 238 2.91 -13.64 -5.69
C LEU A 238 4.38 -13.37 -5.31
N LYS A 239 5.29 -13.79 -6.19
CA LYS A 239 6.70 -13.43 -6.13
C LYS A 239 7.08 -12.56 -7.32
N TYR A 240 7.80 -11.48 -7.06
CA TYR A 240 8.27 -10.54 -8.08
C TYR A 240 9.09 -11.24 -9.18
N GLU A 241 9.93 -12.21 -8.81
CA GLU A 241 10.80 -12.95 -9.73
C GLU A 241 10.00 -13.89 -10.64
N GLU A 242 8.83 -14.34 -10.21
CA GLU A 242 7.94 -15.17 -11.03
C GLU A 242 7.08 -14.28 -11.92
N LEU A 243 6.55 -13.18 -11.36
CA LEU A 243 5.80 -12.17 -12.09
C LEU A 243 6.60 -11.58 -13.25
N THR A 244 7.89 -11.34 -13.08
CA THR A 244 8.79 -10.83 -14.14
C THR A 244 9.13 -11.86 -15.22
N LYS A 245 9.16 -13.15 -14.89
CA LYS A 245 9.45 -14.23 -15.85
C LYS A 245 8.31 -14.50 -16.81
N ASP A 246 7.07 -14.38 -16.34
CA ASP A 246 5.88 -14.62 -17.15
C ASP A 246 4.75 -13.64 -16.79
N THR A 247 5.00 -12.35 -17.05
CA THR A 247 4.07 -11.27 -16.72
C THR A 247 2.69 -11.53 -17.31
N LEU A 248 2.63 -12.05 -18.55
CA LEU A 248 1.40 -12.26 -19.27
C LEU A 248 0.53 -13.34 -18.60
N PHE A 249 1.11 -14.47 -18.18
CA PHE A 249 0.41 -15.47 -17.38
C PHE A 249 -0.15 -14.86 -16.08
N TYR A 250 0.65 -14.09 -15.37
CA TYR A 250 0.23 -13.49 -14.11
C TYR A 250 -0.81 -12.39 -14.29
N VAL A 251 -0.81 -11.65 -15.40
CA VAL A 251 -1.88 -10.71 -15.74
C VAL A 251 -3.22 -11.43 -15.86
N ARG A 252 -3.27 -12.58 -16.55
CA ARG A 252 -4.47 -13.41 -16.61
C ARG A 252 -4.87 -13.93 -15.23
N LYS A 253 -3.91 -14.43 -14.45
CA LYS A 253 -4.14 -14.92 -13.08
C LYS A 253 -4.68 -13.82 -12.16
N LEU A 254 -4.14 -12.60 -12.24
CA LEU A 254 -4.61 -11.44 -11.51
C LEU A 254 -6.05 -11.09 -11.90
N ALA A 255 -6.35 -11.09 -13.20
CA ALA A 255 -7.68 -10.81 -13.73
C ALA A 255 -8.72 -11.82 -13.24
N GLU A 256 -8.41 -13.12 -13.31
CA GLU A 256 -9.22 -14.18 -12.74
C GLU A 256 -9.44 -13.99 -11.24
N PHE A 257 -8.35 -13.80 -10.48
CA PHE A 257 -8.42 -13.62 -9.03
C PHE A 257 -9.26 -12.41 -8.65
N MET A 258 -9.12 -11.28 -9.33
CA MET A 258 -9.92 -10.07 -9.11
C MET A 258 -11.39 -10.19 -9.57
N GLY A 259 -11.80 -11.34 -10.12
CA GLY A 259 -13.17 -11.57 -10.59
C GLY A 259 -13.48 -10.87 -11.91
N LYS A 260 -12.45 -10.53 -12.70
CA LYS A 260 -12.55 -9.95 -14.03
C LYS A 260 -11.72 -10.75 -15.04
N PRO A 261 -11.98 -12.06 -15.23
CA PRO A 261 -11.26 -12.85 -16.25
C PRO A 261 -11.41 -12.21 -17.63
N PHE A 262 -10.40 -12.37 -18.49
CA PHE A 262 -10.50 -11.92 -19.87
C PHE A 262 -11.48 -12.81 -20.64
N SER A 263 -12.33 -12.19 -21.46
CA SER A 263 -13.20 -12.88 -22.40
C SER A 263 -12.40 -13.42 -23.58
N ARG A 264 -13.00 -14.34 -24.36
CA ARG A 264 -12.38 -14.87 -25.58
C ARG A 264 -12.08 -13.79 -26.61
N ASP A 265 -12.92 -12.76 -26.68
CA ASP A 265 -12.73 -11.65 -27.60
C ASP A 265 -11.57 -10.76 -27.13
N GLU A 266 -11.50 -10.43 -25.83
CA GLU A 266 -10.36 -9.70 -25.25
C GLU A 266 -9.02 -10.45 -25.46
N GLU A 267 -9.02 -11.77 -25.29
CA GLU A 267 -7.86 -12.62 -25.57
C GLU A 267 -7.51 -12.63 -27.07
N GLY A 268 -8.51 -12.72 -27.95
CA GLY A 268 -8.32 -12.69 -29.40
C GLY A 268 -7.80 -11.35 -29.93
N GLU A 269 -8.15 -10.25 -29.27
CA GLU A 269 -7.67 -8.89 -29.56
C GLU A 269 -6.31 -8.57 -28.92
N GLY A 270 -5.76 -9.49 -28.12
CA GLY A 270 -4.48 -9.30 -27.43
C GLY A 270 -4.52 -8.24 -26.33
N LEU A 271 -5.67 -8.05 -25.68
CA LEU A 271 -5.81 -7.08 -24.59
C LEU A 271 -4.87 -7.38 -23.40
N PRO A 272 -4.68 -8.63 -22.94
CA PRO A 272 -3.72 -8.93 -21.88
C PRO A 272 -2.29 -8.47 -22.23
N GLU A 273 -1.86 -8.69 -23.48
CA GLU A 273 -0.55 -8.27 -23.99
C GLU A 273 -0.43 -6.74 -24.02
N ARG A 274 -1.50 -6.03 -24.42
CA ARG A 274 -1.54 -4.57 -24.37
C ARG A 274 -1.46 -4.02 -22.95
N ILE A 275 -2.11 -4.67 -21.98
CA ILE A 275 -1.99 -4.30 -20.54
C ILE A 275 -0.55 -4.50 -20.06
N VAL A 276 0.09 -5.63 -20.42
CA VAL A 276 1.51 -5.88 -20.10
C VAL A 276 2.39 -4.76 -20.68
N LYS A 277 2.16 -4.37 -21.93
CA LYS A 277 2.90 -3.29 -22.58
C LYS A 277 2.65 -1.94 -21.91
N LEU A 278 1.40 -1.61 -21.57
CA LEU A 278 1.06 -0.35 -20.89
C LEU A 278 1.77 -0.23 -19.53
N CYS A 279 1.94 -1.35 -18.82
CA CYS A 279 2.48 -1.38 -17.48
C CYS A 279 3.97 -1.75 -17.42
N SER A 280 4.66 -1.88 -18.55
CA SER A 280 6.08 -2.25 -18.56
C SER A 280 6.98 -1.14 -18.02
N PHE A 281 8.15 -1.53 -17.50
CA PHE A 281 9.17 -0.60 -17.03
C PHE A 281 9.82 0.11 -18.24
N GLY A 282 9.17 1.14 -18.75
CA GLY A 282 9.59 1.90 -19.93
C GLY A 282 8.42 2.07 -20.90
N GLY A 283 7.87 3.29 -20.97
CA GLY A 283 7.16 3.71 -22.16
C GLY A 283 8.17 3.81 -23.31
N ASP A 284 7.73 3.40 -24.51
CA ASP A 284 8.52 3.36 -25.74
C ASP A 284 9.46 4.58 -25.93
#